data_AF-A0A1A7PA02-F1
#
_entry.id   AF-A0A1A7PA02-F1
#
_cell.length_a   1.000
_cell.length_b   1.000
_cell.length_c   1.000
_cell.angle_alpha   90.00
_cell.angle_beta   90.00
_cell.angle_gamma   90.00
#
_symmetry.space_group_name_H-M   'P 1'
#
loop_
_entity.id
_entity.type
_entity.pdbx_description
1 polymer ?
#
loop_
_entity_poly.entity_id
_entity_poly.type
_entity_poly.pdbx_seq_one_letter_code
_entity_poly.pdbx_strand_id
1 'polypeptide(L)'
;MDTKNLEARLEKLEQQIQKRIDRQNLFATIISHQLEQLSLNTHLLISLLPPSVDLEPLSQFYLKQIEDYQQLKQQLSPDDDTGRDYLNTLITDLQQIHCQLTEKN
;
A
#
# COMPACT_ATOMS: atom_id res chain seq x y z
N MET A 1 -15.15 -24.94 36.68
CA MET A 1 -14.81 -24.59 35.29
C MET A 1 -13.32 -24.86 35.14
N ASP A 2 -12.91 -25.80 34.30
CA ASP A 2 -11.56 -26.38 34.32
C ASP A 2 -10.54 -25.42 33.67
N THR A 3 -9.63 -24.88 34.46
CA THR A 3 -8.64 -23.87 34.03
C THR A 3 -7.74 -24.38 32.91
N LYS A 4 -7.42 -25.68 32.90
CA LYS A 4 -6.67 -26.34 31.81
C LYS A 4 -7.36 -26.30 30.45
N ASN A 5 -8.69 -26.31 30.42
CA ASN A 5 -9.45 -26.19 29.17
C ASN A 5 -9.43 -24.74 28.66
N LEU A 6 -9.43 -23.77 29.56
CA LEU A 6 -9.34 -22.35 29.21
C LEU A 6 -7.97 -22.00 28.62
N GLU A 7 -6.89 -22.47 29.24
CA GLU A 7 -5.51 -22.26 28.78
C GLU A 7 -5.30 -22.88 27.38
N ALA A 8 -5.72 -24.12 27.17
CA ALA A 8 -5.61 -24.77 25.86
C ALA A 8 -6.43 -24.07 24.75
N ARG A 9 -7.54 -23.42 25.11
CA ARG A 9 -8.33 -22.62 24.17
C ARG A 9 -7.68 -21.28 23.86
N LEU A 10 -7.05 -20.63 24.85
CA LEU A 10 -6.29 -19.39 24.67
C LEU A 10 -5.07 -19.62 23.78
N GLU A 11 -4.30 -20.66 24.02
CA GLU A 11 -3.13 -21.00 23.20
C GLU A 11 -3.53 -21.26 21.74
N LYS A 12 -4.65 -21.97 21.50
CA LYS A 12 -5.19 -22.16 20.15
C LYS A 12 -5.63 -20.85 19.49
N LEU A 13 -6.17 -19.90 20.26
CA LEU A 13 -6.56 -18.59 19.76
C LEU A 13 -5.33 -17.76 19.40
N GLU A 14 -4.30 -17.74 20.25
CA GLU A 14 -3.02 -17.06 19.99
C GLU A 14 -2.36 -17.59 18.72
N GLN A 15 -2.29 -18.92 18.54
CA GLN A 15 -1.76 -19.53 17.32
C GLN A 15 -2.58 -19.16 16.07
N GLN A 16 -3.91 -19.05 16.19
CA GLN A 16 -4.75 -18.63 15.06
C GLN A 16 -4.58 -17.14 14.73
N ILE A 17 -4.42 -16.30 15.75
CA ILE A 17 -4.15 -14.87 15.58
C ILE A 17 -2.79 -14.70 14.91
N GLN A 18 -1.75 -15.40 15.38
CA GLN A 18 -0.42 -15.34 14.78
C GLN A 18 -0.44 -15.74 13.31
N LYS A 19 -1.12 -16.85 12.96
CA LYS A 19 -1.28 -17.26 11.55
C LYS A 19 -2.00 -16.21 10.70
N ARG A 20 -2.95 -15.46 11.27
CA ARG A 20 -3.63 -14.36 10.55
C ARG A 20 -2.68 -13.18 10.32
N ILE A 21 -1.88 -12.82 11.33
CA ILE A 21 -0.87 -11.77 11.24
C ILE A 21 0.17 -12.14 10.18
N ASP A 22 0.73 -13.35 10.22
CA ASP A 22 1.72 -13.82 9.25
C ASP A 22 1.18 -13.76 7.81
N ARG A 23 -0.08 -14.14 7.63
CA ARG A 23 -0.76 -14.06 6.33
C ARG A 23 -0.99 -12.61 5.89
N GLN A 24 -1.33 -11.70 6.80
CA GLN A 24 -1.46 -10.28 6.51
C GLN A 24 -0.12 -9.67 6.10
N ASN A 25 0.98 -10.03 6.77
CA ASN A 25 2.33 -9.59 6.42
C ASN A 25 2.75 -10.10 5.03
N LEU A 26 2.45 -11.36 4.71
CA LEU A 26 2.69 -11.92 3.39
C LEU A 26 1.90 -11.16 2.31
N PHE A 27 0.61 -10.88 2.55
CA PHE A 27 -0.19 -10.09 1.60
C PHE A 27 0.32 -8.66 1.46
N ALA A 28 0.73 -8.00 2.55
CA ALA A 28 1.34 -6.68 2.49
C ALA A 28 2.61 -6.68 1.62
N THR A 29 3.45 -7.70 1.77
CA THR A 29 4.67 -7.87 0.95
C THR A 29 4.34 -8.08 -0.53
N ILE A 30 3.35 -8.93 -0.85
CA ILE A 30 2.93 -9.17 -2.24
C ILE A 30 2.37 -7.88 -2.86
N ILE A 31 1.56 -7.13 -2.12
CA ILE A 31 0.98 -5.86 -2.58
C ILE A 31 2.09 -4.83 -2.82
N SER A 32 3.06 -4.72 -1.91
CA SER A 32 4.24 -3.85 -2.09
C SER A 32 4.96 -4.18 -3.39
N HIS A 33 5.29 -5.45 -3.60
CA HIS A 33 6.03 -5.90 -4.77
C HIS A 33 5.23 -5.68 -6.07
N GLN A 34 3.91 -5.86 -6.03
CA GLN A 34 3.04 -5.55 -7.16
C GLN A 34 2.99 -4.06 -7.45
N LEU A 35 2.95 -3.20 -6.43
CA LEU A 35 2.94 -1.75 -6.58
C LEU A 35 4.28 -1.24 -7.13
N GLU A 36 5.41 -1.78 -6.67
CA GLU A 36 6.73 -1.50 -7.23
C GLU A 36 6.81 -1.87 -8.72
N GLN A 37 6.31 -3.06 -9.09
CA GLN A 37 6.25 -3.48 -10.49
C GLN A 37 5.32 -2.61 -11.34
N LEU A 38 4.16 -2.22 -10.79
CA LEU A 38 3.22 -1.34 -11.47
C LEU A 38 3.81 0.05 -11.67
N SER A 39 4.46 0.59 -10.64
CA SER A 39 5.20 1.86 -10.70
C SER A 39 6.28 1.81 -11.80
N LEU A 40 7.13 0.78 -11.80
CA LEU A 40 8.15 0.59 -12.83
C LEU A 40 7.56 0.51 -14.24
N ASN A 41 6.48 -0.27 -14.41
CA ASN A 41 5.80 -0.40 -15.69
C ASN A 41 5.17 0.92 -16.13
N THR A 42 4.54 1.66 -15.22
CA THR A 42 3.96 2.97 -15.50
C THR A 42 5.03 3.97 -15.92
N HIS A 43 6.17 4.04 -15.22
CA HIS A 43 7.30 4.89 -15.60
C HIS A 43 7.82 4.61 -17.02
N LEU A 44 7.95 3.33 -17.37
CA LEU A 44 8.38 2.89 -18.69
C LEU A 44 7.32 3.20 -19.77
N LEU A 45 6.05 2.92 -19.49
CA LEU A 45 4.95 3.10 -20.44
C LEU A 45 4.65 4.57 -20.70
N ILE A 46 4.61 5.41 -19.65
CA ILE A 46 4.38 6.86 -19.80
C ILE A 46 5.38 7.44 -20.77
N SER A 47 6.67 7.11 -20.63
CA SER A 47 7.75 7.61 -21.49
C SER A 47 7.54 7.31 -22.97
N LEU A 48 6.88 6.18 -23.29
CA LEU A 48 6.64 5.71 -24.66
C LEU A 48 5.34 6.26 -25.29
N LEU A 49 4.46 6.89 -24.51
CA LEU A 49 3.21 7.44 -25.04
C LEU A 49 3.45 8.63 -26.01
N PRO A 50 2.67 8.75 -27.10
CA PRO A 50 2.74 9.92 -27.97
C PRO A 50 2.29 11.20 -27.24
N PRO A 51 2.79 12.39 -27.63
CA PRO A 51 2.47 13.66 -26.97
C PRO A 51 0.99 14.06 -27.04
N SER A 52 0.22 13.43 -27.92
CA SER A 52 -1.21 13.71 -28.12
C SER A 52 -2.12 12.93 -27.16
N VAL A 53 -1.56 12.08 -26.29
CA VAL A 53 -2.34 11.31 -25.33
C VAL A 53 -2.72 12.21 -24.17
N ASP A 54 -4.02 12.31 -23.91
CA ASP A 54 -4.52 13.00 -22.72
C ASP A 54 -4.19 12.18 -21.46
N LEU A 55 -3.22 12.66 -20.68
CA LEU A 55 -2.81 12.04 -19.43
C LEU A 55 -3.56 12.59 -18.21
N GLU A 56 -4.44 13.58 -18.40
CA GLU A 56 -5.15 14.23 -17.30
C GLU A 56 -6.02 13.24 -16.48
N PRO A 57 -6.77 12.29 -17.09
CA PRO A 57 -7.53 11.31 -16.31
C PRO A 57 -6.65 10.43 -15.43
N LEU A 58 -5.44 10.10 -15.90
CA LEU A 58 -4.49 9.28 -15.15
C LEU A 58 -3.83 10.10 -14.02
N SER A 59 -3.50 11.36 -14.29
CA SER A 59 -3.02 12.32 -13.30
C SER A 59 -4.02 12.46 -12.15
N GLN A 60 -5.29 12.74 -12.46
CA GLN A 60 -6.38 12.86 -11.48
C GLN A 60 -6.59 11.57 -10.67
N PHE A 61 -6.47 10.40 -11.31
CA PHE A 61 -6.55 9.12 -10.60
C PHE A 61 -5.44 8.99 -9.54
N TYR A 62 -4.19 9.30 -9.88
CA TYR A 62 -3.08 9.23 -8.93
C TYR A 62 -3.20 10.27 -7.82
N LEU A 63 -3.65 11.48 -8.14
CA LEU A 63 -3.90 12.54 -7.15
C LEU A 63 -4.91 12.08 -6.09
N LYS A 64 -6.01 11.45 -6.52
CA LYS A 64 -7.01 10.87 -5.62
C LYS A 64 -6.44 9.75 -4.75
N GLN A 65 -5.63 8.85 -5.32
CA GLN A 65 -4.99 7.78 -4.55
C GLN A 65 -4.05 8.32 -3.47
N ILE A 66 -3.29 9.38 -3.77
CA ILE A 66 -2.43 10.06 -2.79
C ILE A 66 -3.27 10.60 -1.62
N GLU A 67 -4.39 11.26 -1.91
CA GLU A 67 -5.30 11.78 -0.87
C GLU A 67 -5.86 10.64 0.01
N ASP A 68 -6.33 9.56 -0.61
CA ASP A 68 -6.86 8.39 0.10
C ASP A 68 -5.81 7.77 1.04
N TYR A 69 -4.56 7.62 0.59
CA TYR A 69 -3.47 7.10 1.43
C TYR A 69 -3.04 8.05 2.54
N GLN A 70 -3.08 9.36 2.30
CA GLN A 70 -2.83 10.34 3.36
C GLN A 70 -3.89 10.26 4.47
N GLN A 71 -5.16 10.09 4.11
CA GLN A 71 -6.24 9.87 5.07
C GLN A 71 -6.05 8.57 5.84
N LEU A 72 -5.69 7.48 5.15
CA LEU A 72 -5.45 6.19 5.79
C LEU A 72 -4.28 6.25 6.79
N LYS A 73 -3.20 6.97 6.44
CA LYS A 73 -2.06 7.21 7.34
C LYS A 73 -2.46 7.96 8.61
N GLN A 74 -3.40 8.91 8.52
CA GLN A 74 -3.91 9.63 9.69
C GLN A 74 -4.75 8.73 10.61
N GLN A 75 -5.35 7.67 10.08
CA GLN A 75 -6.14 6.71 10.83
C GLN A 75 -5.28 5.62 11.52
N LEU A 76 -4.04 5.42 11.08
CA LEU A 76 -3.12 4.49 11.73
C LEU A 76 -2.69 4.99 13.11
N SER A 77 -2.50 4.04 14.04
CA SER A 77 -1.92 4.32 15.36
C SER A 77 -0.60 5.08 15.21
N PRO A 78 -0.29 6.07 16.08
CA PRO A 78 1.02 6.71 16.10
C PRO A 78 2.18 5.73 16.30
N ASP A 79 1.93 4.61 16.98
CA ASP A 79 2.93 3.59 17.31
C ASP A 79 3.11 2.53 16.21
N ASP A 80 2.34 2.63 15.11
CA ASP A 80 2.47 1.74 13.95
C ASP A 80 3.46 2.33 12.93
N ASP A 81 4.72 2.40 13.33
CA ASP A 81 5.81 2.95 12.52
C ASP A 81 5.93 2.22 11.17
N THR A 82 5.76 0.89 11.17
CA THR A 82 5.88 0.07 9.96
C THR A 82 4.77 0.38 8.96
N GLY A 83 3.51 0.45 9.41
CA GLY A 83 2.39 0.81 8.53
C GLY A 83 2.49 2.24 8.00
N ARG A 84 2.97 3.17 8.84
CA ARG A 84 3.18 4.58 8.45
C ARG A 84 4.32 4.75 7.44
N ASP A 85 5.42 4.02 7.61
CA ASP A 85 6.54 4.02 6.67
C ASP A 85 6.15 3.39 5.33
N TYR A 86 5.38 2.30 5.35
CA TYR A 86 4.85 1.70 4.14
C TYR A 86 3.99 2.68 3.33
N LEU A 87 3.06 3.39 3.99
CA LEU A 87 2.24 4.40 3.34
C LEU A 87 3.06 5.60 2.85
N ASN A 88 4.12 6.00 3.56
CA ASN A 88 5.02 7.06 3.09
C ASN A 88 5.70 6.69 1.77
N THR A 89 6.21 5.47 1.66
CA THR A 89 6.85 4.98 0.43
C THR A 89 5.85 4.99 -0.72
N LEU A 90 4.65 4.45 -0.51
CA LEU A 90 3.59 4.47 -1.54
C LEU A 90 3.21 5.87 -1.98
N ILE A 91 3.00 6.80 -1.03
CA ILE A 91 2.67 8.19 -1.34
C ILE A 91 3.79 8.83 -2.15
N THR A 92 5.05 8.59 -1.78
CA THR A 92 6.22 9.15 -2.47
C THR A 92 6.31 8.65 -3.91
N ASP A 93 6.14 7.35 -4.13
CA ASP A 93 6.19 6.76 -5.47
C ASP A 93 5.06 7.29 -6.36
N LEU A 94 3.85 7.39 -5.83
CA LEU A 94 2.71 7.93 -6.57
C LEU A 94 2.88 9.43 -6.88
N GLN A 95 3.47 10.20 -5.97
CA GLN A 95 3.81 11.60 -6.22
C GLN A 95 4.84 11.74 -7.34
N GLN A 96 5.85 10.87 -7.38
CA GLN A 96 6.84 10.88 -8.46
C GLN A 96 6.19 10.55 -9.82
N ILE A 97 5.32 9.54 -9.88
CA ILE A 97 4.56 9.20 -11.10
C ILE A 97 3.70 10.39 -11.53
N HIS A 98 2.98 11.01 -10.59
CA HIS A 98 2.13 12.17 -10.87
C HIS A 98 2.94 13.35 -11.44
N CYS A 99 4.09 13.68 -10.83
CA CYS A 99 4.98 14.73 -11.34
C CYS A 99 5.41 14.45 -12.78
N GLN A 100 5.81 13.21 -13.10
CA GLN A 100 6.21 12.84 -14.46
C GLN A 100 5.06 12.92 -15.47
N LEU A 101 3.83 12.59 -15.07
CA LEU A 101 2.65 12.78 -15.92
C LEU A 101 2.41 14.24 -16.24
N THR A 102 2.52 15.13 -15.24
CA THR A 102 2.35 16.58 -15.42
C THR A 102 3.47 17.23 -16.21
N GLU A 103 4.69 16.68 -16.20
CA GLU A 103 5.81 17.17 -17.02
C GLU A 103 5.70 16.78 -18.49
N LYS A 104 4.92 15.73 -18.80
CA LYS A 104 4.76 15.19 -20.15
C LYS A 104 3.54 15.76 -20.90
N ASN A 105 2.52 16.23 -20.17
CA ASN A 105 1.39 17.01 -20.70
C ASN A 105 1.83 18.44 -21.07
#